data_AF-A0A0L7QUZ3-F1
#
_entry.id   AF-A0A0L7QUZ3-F1
#
_cell.length_a   1.000
_cell.length_b   1.000
_cell.length_c   1.000
_cell.angle_alpha   90.00
_cell.angle_beta   90.00
_cell.angle_gamma   90.00
#
_symmetry.space_group_name_H-M   'P 1'
#
loop_
_entity.id
_entity.type
_entity.pdbx_description
1 polymer ?
#
loop_
_entity_poly.entity_id
_entity_poly.type
_entity_poly.pdbx_seq_one_letter_code
_entity_poly.pdbx_strand_id
1 'polypeptide(L)'
;MSFIGWIILIVAISSSSHQQPTFFKNTFKGLNGVALKTNPFDTDEIRAVYYYDQTVAVVDLGNNNELHNCNLIEVYEEAEAKEVLRNLSSTTMPQLVSFEEMIKLMEKCELLDLIQQDSTSTSKSSASKNVLSLFNGILPGTKWCGTGDIAENYHDLGQEAEIDRCCRSHDLCPVKVRARQTRYNLTNYSIYTKSHCVCDEALYNCLKSTMHSTAKIMGQVYFNVMKVPCIEDVPQDGHTSIGLERQFIPVKIYY
;
A
#
# COMPACT_ATOMS: atom_id res chain seq x y z
N MET A 1 -62.80 47.34 30.73
CA MET A 1 -62.63 46.43 31.89
C MET A 1 -61.83 45.22 31.43
N SER A 2 -60.69 45.01 32.09
CA SER A 2 -59.74 43.87 32.10
C SER A 2 -59.71 42.86 30.94
N PHE A 3 -58.57 42.82 30.25
CA PHE A 3 -58.01 41.59 29.69
C PHE A 3 -56.68 41.28 30.41
N ILE A 4 -56.61 40.09 31.01
CA ILE A 4 -55.40 39.56 31.66
C ILE A 4 -54.55 38.93 30.56
N GLY A 5 -53.39 39.54 30.26
CA GLY A 5 -52.42 39.00 29.31
C GLY A 5 -51.38 38.13 30.02
N TRP A 6 -51.30 36.86 29.65
CA TRP A 6 -50.20 35.96 30.00
C TRP A 6 -48.91 36.37 29.27
N ILE A 7 -47.81 36.45 30.02
CA ILE A 7 -46.45 36.63 29.48
C ILE A 7 -46.00 35.27 28.94
N ILE A 8 -45.86 35.15 27.62
CA ILE A 8 -45.19 34.02 26.97
C ILE A 8 -43.72 34.39 26.82
N LEU A 9 -42.85 33.71 27.55
CA LEU A 9 -41.39 33.81 27.42
C LEU A 9 -40.97 32.99 26.19
N ILE A 10 -40.65 33.65 25.08
CA ILE A 10 -40.08 32.99 23.89
C ILE A 10 -38.58 32.84 24.12
N VAL A 11 -38.15 31.62 24.49
CA VAL A 11 -36.73 31.25 24.47
C VAL A 11 -36.34 31.02 23.01
N ALA A 12 -35.65 31.98 22.41
CA ALA A 12 -35.04 31.81 21.11
C ALA A 12 -33.84 30.84 21.25
N ILE A 13 -34.08 29.56 20.93
CA ILE A 13 -33.01 28.59 20.73
C ILE A 13 -32.39 28.91 19.38
N SER A 14 -31.33 29.73 19.37
CA SER A 14 -30.47 29.89 18.21
C SER A 14 -29.75 28.57 17.96
N SER A 15 -30.26 27.77 17.03
CA SER A 15 -29.57 26.61 16.48
C SER A 15 -28.39 27.12 15.64
N SER A 16 -27.26 27.36 16.30
CA SER A 16 -25.98 27.54 15.64
C SER A 16 -25.66 26.26 14.88
N SER A 17 -25.97 26.21 13.58
CA SER A 17 -25.40 25.22 12.68
C SER A 17 -23.89 25.47 12.66
N HIS A 18 -23.16 24.79 13.53
CA HIS A 18 -21.72 24.66 13.39
C HIS A 18 -21.46 23.90 12.09
N GLN A 19 -21.36 24.63 10.98
CA GLN A 19 -20.70 24.13 9.78
C GLN A 19 -19.28 23.77 10.20
N GLN A 20 -19.04 22.46 10.23
CA GLN A 20 -17.73 21.87 10.50
C GLN A 20 -16.78 22.36 9.40
N PRO A 21 -15.63 22.97 9.75
CA PRO A 21 -14.72 23.53 8.76
C PRO A 21 -14.13 22.42 7.87
N THR A 22 -14.20 22.60 6.56
CA THR A 22 -13.66 21.71 5.51
C THR A 22 -12.13 21.81 5.40
N PHE A 23 -11.41 21.65 6.52
CA PHE A 23 -9.96 21.85 6.59
C PHE A 23 -9.22 20.57 6.95
N PHE A 24 -9.39 19.54 6.13
CA PHE A 24 -8.41 18.47 5.97
C PHE A 24 -8.27 18.22 4.46
N LYS A 25 -7.50 19.06 3.77
CA LYS A 25 -7.07 18.72 2.41
C LYS A 25 -6.14 17.51 2.54
N ASN A 26 -6.54 16.37 1.98
CA ASN A 26 -5.69 15.19 1.84
C ASN A 26 -4.34 15.63 1.25
N THR A 27 -3.24 15.50 2.00
CA THR A 27 -1.91 15.95 1.59
C THR A 27 -1.35 15.13 0.43
N PHE A 28 -1.93 13.96 0.15
CA PHE A 28 -1.65 13.21 -1.06
C PHE A 28 -2.03 14.01 -2.33
N LYS A 29 -3.11 14.81 -2.26
CA LYS A 29 -3.58 15.67 -3.35
C LYS A 29 -2.66 16.88 -3.51
N GLY A 30 -1.49 16.64 -4.08
CA GLY A 30 -0.40 17.61 -4.22
C GLY A 30 1.00 17.03 -4.12
N LEU A 31 1.16 15.69 -4.08
CA LEU A 31 2.46 15.03 -4.10
C LEU A 31 3.13 15.23 -5.47
N ASN A 32 4.18 16.06 -5.51
CA ASN A 32 4.78 16.58 -6.74
C ASN A 32 5.80 15.63 -7.39
N GLY A 33 6.15 14.54 -6.73
CA GLY A 33 7.05 13.52 -7.28
C GLY A 33 7.90 12.89 -6.21
N VAL A 34 9.10 12.50 -6.61
CA VAL A 34 10.11 11.83 -5.80
C VAL A 34 11.40 12.62 -5.93
N ALA A 35 12.09 12.86 -4.81
CA ALA A 35 13.39 13.53 -4.80
C ALA A 35 14.29 12.89 -3.75
N LEU A 36 15.60 12.79 -4.04
CA LEU A 36 16.55 12.36 -3.04
C LEU A 36 16.74 13.46 -1.99
N LYS A 37 16.80 13.07 -0.72
CA LYS A 37 17.22 13.98 0.34
C LYS A 37 18.66 14.41 0.09
N THR A 38 18.86 15.66 -0.32
CA THR A 38 20.18 16.21 -0.69
C THR A 38 21.00 16.64 0.53
N ASN A 39 20.36 16.94 1.67
CA ASN A 39 21.02 17.27 2.93
C ASN A 39 20.34 16.54 4.10
N PRO A 40 21.04 15.62 4.80
CA PRO A 40 20.50 14.92 5.97
C PRO A 40 20.06 15.83 7.12
N PHE A 41 20.63 17.04 7.19
CA PHE A 41 20.35 18.05 8.22
C PHE A 41 19.23 19.02 7.82
N ASP A 42 18.61 18.84 6.66
CA ASP A 42 17.42 19.59 6.30
C ASP A 42 16.28 19.19 7.26
N THR A 43 15.82 20.17 8.04
CA THR A 43 14.81 20.01 9.08
C THR A 43 13.39 20.13 8.54
N ASP A 44 13.24 20.49 7.28
CA ASP A 44 11.96 20.87 6.68
C ASP A 44 11.21 19.67 6.07
N GLU A 45 11.36 18.49 6.68
CA GLU A 45 10.62 17.29 6.29
C GLU A 45 9.33 17.14 7.10
N ILE A 46 8.23 16.97 6.40
CA ILE A 46 6.93 16.71 6.99
C ILE A 46 6.66 15.22 6.90
N ARG A 47 6.55 14.56 8.06
CA ARG A 47 6.09 13.18 8.13
C ARG A 47 4.59 13.10 7.90
N ALA A 48 4.18 12.35 6.88
CA ALA A 48 2.79 12.04 6.60
C ALA A 48 2.54 10.54 6.76
N VAL A 49 1.33 10.20 7.21
CA VAL A 49 0.88 8.81 7.32
C VAL A 49 -0.39 8.66 6.49
N TYR A 50 -0.34 7.78 5.51
CA TYR A 50 -1.48 7.42 4.68
C TYR A 50 -1.83 5.96 4.93
N TYR A 51 -3.09 5.59 4.84
CA TYR A 51 -3.49 4.19 4.95
C TYR A 51 -4.66 3.86 4.03
N TYR A 52 -4.70 2.62 3.58
CA TYR A 52 -5.84 2.04 2.88
C TYR A 52 -5.87 0.53 3.16
N ASP A 53 -7.00 0.05 3.67
CA ASP A 53 -7.26 -1.36 3.98
C ASP A 53 -6.09 -2.04 4.72
N GLN A 54 -5.28 -2.87 4.05
CA GLN A 54 -4.19 -3.64 4.69
C GLN A 54 -2.81 -2.98 4.62
N THR A 55 -2.69 -1.73 4.16
CA THR A 55 -1.39 -1.05 4.01
C THR A 55 -1.39 0.32 4.68
N VAL A 56 -0.37 0.56 5.50
CA VAL A 56 -0.04 1.87 6.08
C VAL A 56 1.27 2.35 5.48
N ALA A 57 1.26 3.55 4.90
CA ALA A 57 2.43 4.22 4.37
C ALA A 57 2.88 5.34 5.32
N VAL A 58 4.09 5.23 5.84
CA VAL A 58 4.77 6.31 6.56
C VAL A 58 5.77 6.93 5.60
N VAL A 59 5.60 8.21 5.28
CA VAL A 59 6.44 8.90 4.30
C VAL A 59 6.97 10.21 4.85
N ASP A 60 8.16 10.58 4.42
CA ASP A 60 8.74 11.88 4.71
C ASP A 60 8.70 12.73 3.42
N LEU A 61 8.11 13.91 3.52
CA LEU A 61 7.88 14.82 2.39
C LEU A 61 8.72 16.09 2.55
N GLY A 62 9.38 16.52 1.49
CA GLY A 62 10.05 17.82 1.45
C GLY A 62 9.08 19.00 1.30
N ASN A 63 9.61 20.23 1.38
CA ASN A 63 8.84 21.49 1.27
C ASN A 63 7.98 21.63 0.00
N ASN A 64 8.37 20.94 -1.08
CA ASN A 64 7.63 20.92 -2.33
C ASN A 64 6.65 19.74 -2.43
N ASN A 65 6.30 19.07 -1.33
CA ASN A 65 5.56 17.79 -1.34
C ASN A 65 6.23 16.75 -2.25
N GLU A 66 7.56 16.69 -2.22
CA GLU A 66 8.33 15.65 -2.91
C GLU A 66 8.62 14.52 -1.93
N LEU A 67 8.49 13.29 -2.40
CA LEU A 67 8.69 12.10 -1.59
C LEU A 67 10.20 11.87 -1.38
N HIS A 68 10.67 11.98 -0.14
CA HIS A 68 12.08 11.77 0.22
C HIS A 68 12.34 10.40 0.83
N ASN A 69 11.32 9.82 1.49
CA ASN A 69 11.42 8.53 2.14
C ASN A 69 10.06 7.82 2.17
N CYS A 70 10.09 6.48 2.13
CA CYS A 70 8.92 5.63 2.25
C CYS A 70 9.19 4.46 3.20
N ASN A 71 8.21 4.15 4.04
CA ASN A 71 8.13 2.91 4.78
C ASN A 71 6.69 2.39 4.71
N LEU A 72 6.49 1.28 4.01
CA LEU A 72 5.18 0.63 3.88
C LEU A 72 5.08 -0.51 4.88
N ILE A 73 3.96 -0.55 5.60
CA ILE A 73 3.68 -1.50 6.68
C ILE A 73 2.42 -2.26 6.29
N GLU A 74 2.50 -3.59 6.24
CA GLU A 74 1.32 -4.45 6.13
C GLU A 74 0.61 -4.52 7.49
N VAL A 75 -0.71 -4.38 7.47
CA VAL A 75 -1.60 -4.50 8.63
C VAL A 75 -2.77 -5.42 8.29
N TYR A 76 -2.53 -6.73 8.27
CA TYR A 76 -3.52 -7.70 7.80
C TYR A 76 -4.72 -7.78 8.76
N GLU A 77 -4.44 -7.83 10.06
CA GLU A 77 -5.46 -7.95 11.10
C GLU A 77 -5.98 -6.58 11.54
N GLU A 78 -7.29 -6.46 11.78
CA GLU A 78 -7.87 -5.16 12.20
C GLU A 78 -7.28 -4.63 13.51
N ALA A 79 -6.90 -5.52 14.43
CA ALA A 79 -6.29 -5.14 15.70
C ALA A 79 -4.90 -4.52 15.49
N GLU A 80 -4.10 -5.12 14.60
CA GLU A 80 -2.78 -4.63 14.21
C GLU A 80 -2.89 -3.26 13.54
N ALA A 81 -3.82 -3.10 12.59
CA ALA A 81 -4.08 -1.81 11.94
C ALA A 81 -4.43 -0.72 12.96
N LYS A 82 -5.33 -1.01 13.91
CA LYS A 82 -5.72 -0.06 14.96
C LYS A 82 -4.55 0.31 15.85
N GLU A 83 -3.71 -0.66 16.23
CA GLU A 83 -2.53 -0.42 17.05
C GLU A 83 -1.50 0.46 16.34
N VAL A 84 -1.14 0.12 15.10
CA VAL A 84 -0.19 0.88 14.27
C VAL A 84 -0.68 2.32 14.08
N LEU A 85 -1.94 2.50 13.67
CA LEU A 85 -2.52 3.82 13.45
C LEU A 85 -2.60 4.65 14.75
N ARG A 86 -2.93 4.03 15.88
CA ARG A 86 -2.95 4.70 17.19
C ARG A 86 -1.55 5.20 17.60
N ASN A 87 -0.53 4.37 17.41
CA ASN A 87 0.84 4.72 17.74
C ASN A 87 1.34 5.87 16.84
N LEU A 88 1.06 5.81 15.54
CA LEU A 88 1.44 6.86 14.57
C LEU A 88 0.70 8.19 14.79
N SER A 89 -0.52 8.13 15.33
CA SER A 89 -1.32 9.32 15.68
C SER A 89 -0.68 10.22 16.74
N SER A 90 0.34 9.73 17.45
CA SER A 90 1.14 10.56 18.38
C SER A 90 2.03 11.58 17.66
N THR A 91 2.37 11.34 16.39
CA THR A 91 3.29 12.18 15.60
C THR A 91 2.55 12.96 14.52
N THR A 92 1.63 12.32 13.80
CA THR A 92 0.87 12.94 12.70
C THR A 92 -0.47 12.25 12.54
N MET A 93 -1.48 12.97 12.08
CA MET A 93 -2.81 12.41 11.86
C MET A 93 -2.78 11.46 10.65
N PRO A 94 -3.09 10.15 10.82
CA PRO A 94 -3.20 9.24 9.70
C PRO A 94 -4.35 9.61 8.78
N GLN A 95 -4.11 9.60 7.47
CA GLN A 95 -5.09 9.98 6.46
C GLN A 95 -5.53 8.75 5.66
N LEU A 96 -6.84 8.46 5.67
CA LEU A 96 -7.43 7.47 4.79
C LEU A 96 -7.36 7.99 3.35
N VAL A 97 -6.73 7.23 2.46
CA VAL A 97 -6.69 7.51 1.02
C VAL A 97 -7.53 6.48 0.26
N SER A 98 -7.81 6.71 -1.01
CA SER A 98 -8.43 5.69 -1.87
C SER A 98 -7.42 4.61 -2.29
N PHE A 99 -7.93 3.48 -2.80
CA PHE A 99 -7.08 2.41 -3.35
C PHE A 99 -6.13 2.95 -4.44
N GLU A 100 -6.66 3.72 -5.38
CA GLU A 100 -5.89 4.30 -6.49
C GLU A 100 -4.78 5.23 -5.98
N GLU A 101 -5.07 6.05 -4.97
CA GLU A 101 -4.08 6.93 -4.35
C GLU A 101 -2.98 6.13 -3.63
N MET A 102 -3.33 5.06 -2.91
CA MET A 102 -2.33 4.19 -2.27
C MET A 102 -1.45 3.48 -3.30
N ILE A 103 -2.03 2.93 -4.38
CA ILE A 103 -1.26 2.31 -5.47
C ILE A 103 -0.28 3.32 -6.09
N LYS A 104 -0.73 4.53 -6.40
CA LYS A 104 0.14 5.60 -6.92
C LYS A 104 1.25 6.00 -5.94
N LEU A 105 0.97 5.96 -4.63
CA LEU A 105 1.99 6.20 -3.61
C LEU A 105 3.05 5.09 -3.62
N MET A 106 2.62 3.83 -3.66
CA MET A 106 3.50 2.66 -3.72
C MET A 106 4.40 2.69 -4.96
N GLU A 107 3.86 3.03 -6.13
CA GLU A 107 4.63 3.22 -7.37
C GLU A 107 5.71 4.31 -7.24
N LYS A 108 5.39 5.42 -6.56
CA LYS A 108 6.37 6.49 -6.29
C LYS A 108 7.43 6.05 -5.28
N CYS A 109 7.06 5.27 -4.26
CA CYS A 109 8.04 4.68 -3.34
C CYS A 109 9.00 3.74 -4.04
N GLU A 110 8.50 2.94 -4.99
CA GLU A 110 9.34 2.08 -5.82
C GLU A 110 10.31 2.88 -6.69
N LEU A 111 9.83 3.97 -7.32
CA LEU A 111 10.68 4.89 -8.07
C LEU A 111 11.78 5.53 -7.20
N LEU A 112 11.47 5.87 -5.95
CA LEU A 112 12.45 6.42 -5.00
C LEU A 112 13.59 5.44 -4.76
N ASP A 113 13.28 4.17 -4.51
CA ASP A 113 14.29 3.15 -4.26
C ASP A 113 15.23 2.95 -5.47
N LEU A 114 14.71 3.04 -6.70
CA LEU A 114 15.51 2.99 -7.91
C LEU A 114 16.53 4.15 -7.96
N ILE A 115 16.08 5.37 -7.67
CA ILE A 115 16.94 6.56 -7.68
C ILE A 115 18.01 6.48 -6.56
N GLN A 116 17.65 5.94 -5.40
CA GLN A 116 18.59 5.75 -4.27
C GLN A 116 19.68 4.71 -4.59
N GLN A 117 19.33 3.62 -5.30
CA GLN A 117 20.31 2.60 -5.70
C GLN A 117 21.29 3.10 -6.76
N ASP A 118 20.83 3.85 -7.76
CA ASP A 118 21.73 4.45 -8.77
C ASP A 118 22.77 5.39 -8.14
N SER A 119 22.41 6.03 -7.03
CA SER A 119 23.28 6.97 -6.31
C SER A 119 24.32 6.28 -5.41
N THR A 120 24.12 5.00 -5.08
CA THR A 120 24.93 4.24 -4.12
C THR A 120 25.72 3.12 -4.79
N SER A 121 26.15 3.31 -6.05
CA SER A 121 26.93 2.35 -6.83
C SER A 121 28.19 1.85 -6.10
N THR A 122 28.02 0.79 -5.30
CA THR A 122 29.11 0.11 -4.58
C THR A 122 29.05 -1.37 -4.94
N SER A 123 30.00 -1.77 -5.77
CA SER A 123 30.48 -3.14 -6.06
C SER A 123 29.56 -4.32 -5.72
N LYS A 124 29.00 -4.96 -6.76
CA LYS A 124 28.43 -6.31 -6.70
C LYS A 124 29.47 -7.28 -6.14
N SER A 125 29.33 -7.66 -4.86
CA SER A 125 30.14 -8.74 -4.29
C SER A 125 29.61 -10.10 -4.74
N SER A 126 30.54 -11.02 -4.96
CA SER A 126 30.33 -12.32 -5.57
C SER A 126 29.54 -13.29 -4.70
N ALA A 127 28.44 -13.78 -5.30
CA ALA A 127 27.68 -15.01 -5.05
C ALA A 127 28.03 -15.89 -3.83
N SER A 128 27.11 -15.90 -2.85
CA SER A 128 26.72 -17.15 -2.18
C SER A 128 25.26 -17.43 -2.54
N LYS A 129 25.04 -18.38 -3.45
CA LYS A 129 23.69 -18.87 -3.76
C LYS A 129 23.19 -19.64 -2.55
N ASN A 130 22.42 -19.00 -1.68
CA ASN A 130 21.76 -19.69 -0.57
C ASN A 130 20.64 -20.60 -1.12
N VAL A 131 21.00 -21.84 -1.44
CA VAL A 131 20.10 -22.89 -1.95
C VAL A 131 18.97 -23.22 -0.95
N LEU A 132 19.14 -22.85 0.32
CA LEU A 132 18.13 -22.97 1.38
C LEU A 132 16.87 -22.13 1.12
N SER A 133 16.98 -20.97 0.47
CA SER A 133 15.84 -20.08 0.17
C SER A 133 14.78 -20.76 -0.72
N LEU A 134 15.21 -21.64 -1.65
CA LEU A 134 14.31 -22.35 -2.55
C LEU A 134 13.44 -23.40 -1.83
N PHE A 135 13.94 -24.02 -0.75
CA PHE A 135 13.16 -24.97 0.06
C PHE A 135 12.03 -24.28 0.83
N ASN A 136 12.17 -22.98 1.10
CA ASN A 136 11.14 -22.16 1.73
C ASN A 136 10.18 -21.53 0.72
N GLY A 137 10.31 -21.86 -0.57
CA GLY A 137 9.49 -21.26 -1.62
C GLY A 137 9.82 -19.78 -1.89
N ILE A 138 11.01 -19.31 -1.48
CA ILE A 138 11.54 -17.98 -1.79
C ILE A 138 12.55 -18.09 -2.93
N LEU A 139 12.53 -17.14 -3.85
CA LEU A 139 13.44 -17.10 -4.99
C LEU A 139 14.86 -16.76 -4.52
N PRO A 140 15.90 -17.53 -4.89
CA PRO A 140 17.25 -17.29 -4.42
C PRO A 140 17.75 -15.88 -4.75
N GLY A 141 18.35 -15.21 -3.76
CA GLY A 141 18.83 -13.83 -3.88
C GLY A 141 17.77 -12.78 -3.56
N THR A 142 16.54 -13.18 -3.26
CA THR A 142 15.42 -12.31 -2.88
C THR A 142 14.96 -12.61 -1.46
N LYS A 143 14.17 -11.72 -0.88
CA LYS A 143 13.52 -11.90 0.42
C LYS A 143 11.99 -11.87 0.33
N TRP A 144 11.44 -11.25 -0.69
CA TRP A 144 10.01 -11.02 -0.91
C TRP A 144 9.42 -11.89 -2.02
N CYS A 145 10.23 -12.47 -2.91
CA CYS A 145 9.69 -13.23 -4.04
C CYS A 145 9.40 -14.68 -3.66
N GLY A 146 8.19 -14.97 -3.14
CA GLY A 146 7.81 -16.34 -2.85
C GLY A 146 6.44 -16.54 -2.21
N THR A 147 6.28 -17.61 -1.44
CA THR A 147 5.05 -17.85 -0.66
C THR A 147 5.13 -17.08 0.66
N GLY A 148 4.87 -15.79 0.60
CA GLY A 148 5.21 -14.82 1.64
C GLY A 148 6.66 -14.35 1.50
N ASP A 149 7.18 -13.73 2.55
CA ASP A 149 8.52 -13.17 2.58
C ASP A 149 9.33 -13.63 3.82
N ILE A 150 10.64 -13.41 3.77
CA ILE A 150 11.58 -13.58 4.89
C ILE A 150 12.24 -12.24 5.26
N ALA A 151 11.63 -11.13 4.85
CA ALA A 151 12.19 -9.81 5.07
C ALA A 151 11.92 -9.36 6.52
N GLU A 152 12.89 -8.69 7.13
CA GLU A 152 12.70 -8.18 8.50
C GLU A 152 11.90 -6.87 8.53
N ASN A 153 11.94 -6.10 7.44
CA ASN A 153 11.26 -4.81 7.30
C ASN A 153 11.21 -4.37 5.82
N TYR A 154 10.48 -3.28 5.53
CA TYR A 154 10.28 -2.74 4.18
C TYR A 154 11.56 -2.50 3.35
N HIS A 155 12.66 -2.11 3.99
CA HIS A 155 13.92 -1.83 3.30
C HIS A 155 14.84 -3.06 3.20
N ASP A 156 14.43 -4.19 3.80
CA ASP A 156 15.21 -5.41 3.81
C ASP A 156 15.05 -6.18 2.49
N LEU A 157 15.87 -5.80 1.52
CA LEU A 157 15.94 -6.44 0.21
C LEU A 157 17.11 -7.43 0.15
N GLY A 158 16.94 -8.47 -0.66
CA GLY A 158 17.98 -9.42 -1.03
C GLY A 158 18.98 -8.84 -2.02
N GLN A 159 19.92 -9.69 -2.42
CA GLN A 159 20.97 -9.36 -3.40
C GLN A 159 20.40 -8.94 -4.76
N GLU A 160 19.32 -9.59 -5.20
CA GLU A 160 18.63 -9.31 -6.46
C GLU A 160 17.57 -8.22 -6.26
N ALA A 161 18.00 -7.07 -5.72
CA ALA A 161 17.11 -6.02 -5.24
C ALA A 161 16.13 -5.49 -6.32
N GLU A 162 16.53 -5.47 -7.59
CA GLU A 162 15.67 -5.04 -8.70
C GLU A 162 14.41 -5.91 -8.85
N ILE A 163 14.52 -7.22 -8.63
CA ILE A 163 13.38 -8.14 -8.70
C ILE A 163 12.65 -8.17 -7.37
N ASP A 164 13.43 -8.17 -6.29
CA ASP A 164 12.90 -8.28 -4.94
C ASP A 164 11.96 -7.14 -4.60
N ARG A 165 12.23 -5.94 -5.11
CA ARG A 165 11.32 -4.80 -5.00
C ARG A 165 9.98 -4.99 -5.73
N CYS A 166 9.98 -5.62 -6.90
CA CYS A 166 8.74 -5.97 -7.60
C CYS A 166 7.86 -6.86 -6.71
N CYS A 167 8.46 -7.86 -6.07
CA CYS A 167 7.76 -8.78 -5.19
C CYS A 167 7.33 -8.11 -3.88
N ARG A 168 8.18 -7.28 -3.26
CA ARG A 168 7.81 -6.49 -2.07
C ARG A 168 6.58 -5.62 -2.33
N SER A 169 6.57 -4.90 -3.44
CA SER A 169 5.44 -4.03 -3.81
C SER A 169 4.15 -4.85 -4.03
N HIS A 170 4.25 -6.07 -4.56
CA HIS A 170 3.13 -7.00 -4.72
C HIS A 170 2.66 -7.61 -3.40
N ASP A 171 3.59 -8.03 -2.55
CA ASP A 171 3.30 -8.59 -1.22
C ASP A 171 2.61 -7.54 -0.35
N LEU A 172 3.03 -6.28 -0.41
CA LEU A 172 2.41 -5.17 0.34
C LEU A 172 1.13 -4.62 -0.30
N CYS A 173 0.53 -5.35 -1.25
CA CYS A 173 -0.73 -4.96 -1.89
C CYS A 173 -1.82 -4.66 -0.84
N PRO A 174 -2.48 -3.49 -0.89
CA PRO A 174 -3.46 -3.09 0.13
C PRO A 174 -4.70 -3.98 0.22
N VAL A 175 -5.00 -4.72 -0.86
CA VAL A 175 -6.15 -5.61 -0.95
C VAL A 175 -5.65 -6.99 -1.35
N LYS A 176 -5.67 -7.91 -0.39
CA LYS A 176 -5.31 -9.32 -0.60
C LYS A 176 -6.10 -10.25 0.31
N VAL A 177 -6.18 -11.52 -0.07
CA VAL A 177 -6.68 -12.60 0.79
C VAL A 177 -5.60 -13.66 0.90
N ARG A 178 -5.02 -13.82 2.10
CA ARG A 178 -3.97 -14.81 2.37
C ARG A 178 -4.47 -16.24 2.11
N ALA A 179 -3.54 -17.16 1.89
CA ALA A 179 -3.84 -18.58 1.71
C ALA A 179 -4.70 -19.12 2.86
N ARG A 180 -5.74 -19.88 2.54
CA ARG A 180 -6.66 -20.50 3.51
C ARG A 180 -7.41 -19.52 4.43
N GLN A 181 -7.46 -18.24 4.09
CA GLN A 181 -8.19 -17.21 4.85
C GLN A 181 -9.48 -16.79 4.16
N THR A 182 -10.38 -16.20 4.96
CA THR A 182 -11.60 -15.55 4.47
C THR A 182 -11.53 -14.05 4.77
N ARG A 183 -11.75 -13.22 3.75
CA ARG A 183 -11.84 -11.75 3.87
C ARG A 183 -12.68 -11.20 2.73
N TYR A 184 -13.36 -10.06 2.93
CA TYR A 184 -14.27 -9.47 1.93
C TYR A 184 -15.38 -10.42 1.46
N ASN A 185 -15.84 -11.32 2.33
CA ASN A 185 -16.76 -12.40 1.97
C ASN A 185 -16.21 -13.38 0.90
N LEU A 186 -14.89 -13.38 0.67
CA LEU A 186 -14.18 -14.29 -0.22
C LEU A 186 -13.34 -15.26 0.60
N THR A 187 -13.49 -16.56 0.33
CA THR A 187 -12.67 -17.61 0.95
C THR A 187 -11.60 -18.08 -0.03
N ASN A 188 -10.33 -17.84 0.30
CA ASN A 188 -9.20 -18.30 -0.49
C ASN A 188 -8.83 -19.74 -0.13
N TYR A 189 -9.42 -20.72 -0.83
CA TYR A 189 -9.06 -22.14 -0.65
C TYR A 189 -7.69 -22.54 -1.22
N SER A 190 -6.96 -21.63 -1.87
CA SER A 190 -5.63 -21.93 -2.41
C SER A 190 -4.56 -21.91 -1.31
N ILE A 191 -3.39 -22.49 -1.61
CA ILE A 191 -2.19 -22.44 -0.75
C ILE A 191 -1.34 -21.18 -0.95
N TYR A 192 -1.79 -20.25 -1.79
CA TYR A 192 -1.12 -19.00 -2.13
C TYR A 192 -2.06 -17.82 -1.89
N THR A 193 -1.48 -16.65 -1.63
CA THR A 193 -2.21 -15.38 -1.48
C THR A 193 -2.76 -14.94 -2.83
N LYS A 194 -3.96 -14.34 -2.82
CA LYS A 194 -4.55 -13.67 -3.99
C LYS A 194 -4.59 -12.17 -3.72
N SER A 195 -3.93 -11.39 -4.54
CA SER A 195 -3.86 -9.92 -4.43
C SER A 195 -4.84 -9.25 -5.40
N HIS A 196 -5.00 -7.93 -5.30
CA HIS A 196 -5.81 -7.17 -6.24
C HIS A 196 -5.21 -7.18 -7.65
N CYS A 197 -6.04 -7.21 -8.69
CA CYS A 197 -5.57 -7.32 -10.08
C CYS A 197 -4.66 -6.18 -10.51
N VAL A 198 -4.85 -4.97 -9.97
CA VAL A 198 -3.94 -3.84 -10.19
C VAL A 198 -2.54 -4.10 -9.63
N CYS A 199 -2.44 -4.78 -8.48
CA CYS A 199 -1.14 -5.17 -7.91
C CYS A 199 -0.48 -6.26 -8.78
N ASP A 200 -1.26 -7.22 -9.30
CA ASP A 200 -0.76 -8.24 -10.22
C ASP A 200 -0.27 -7.63 -11.55
N GLU A 201 -0.98 -6.64 -12.10
CA GLU A 201 -0.55 -5.89 -13.29
C GLU A 201 0.73 -5.08 -13.02
N ALA A 202 0.82 -4.43 -11.86
CA ALA A 202 2.04 -3.74 -11.44
C ALA A 202 3.23 -4.71 -11.30
N LEU A 203 3.03 -5.89 -10.70
CA LEU A 203 4.04 -6.95 -10.63
C LEU A 203 4.48 -7.39 -12.04
N TYR A 204 3.53 -7.62 -12.94
CA TYR A 204 3.81 -8.00 -14.32
C TYR A 204 4.72 -6.98 -15.01
N ASN A 205 4.33 -5.71 -14.96
CA ASN A 205 5.06 -4.63 -15.62
C ASN A 205 6.45 -4.43 -15.00
N CYS A 206 6.56 -4.49 -13.67
CA CYS A 206 7.83 -4.41 -12.96
C CYS A 206 8.78 -5.53 -13.40
N LEU A 207 8.33 -6.79 -13.35
CA LEU A 207 9.13 -7.95 -13.77
C LEU A 207 9.50 -7.92 -15.26
N LYS A 208 8.69 -7.29 -16.12
CA LYS A 208 9.01 -7.10 -17.55
C LYS A 208 10.08 -6.05 -17.77
N SER A 209 10.12 -5.03 -16.91
CA SER A 209 11.08 -3.93 -17.01
C SER A 209 12.47 -4.33 -16.50
N THR A 210 12.56 -5.31 -15.60
CA THR A 210 13.84 -5.80 -15.07
C THR A 210 14.59 -6.65 -16.11
N MET A 211 15.83 -6.26 -16.45
CA MET A 211 16.69 -7.00 -17.39
C MET A 211 17.41 -8.19 -16.73
N HIS A 212 16.67 -9.05 -16.02
CA HIS A 212 17.27 -10.19 -15.29
C HIS A 212 16.53 -11.50 -15.55
N SER A 213 17.27 -12.60 -15.72
CA SER A 213 16.70 -13.91 -16.06
C SER A 213 15.78 -14.46 -14.96
N THR A 214 16.10 -14.17 -13.70
CA THR A 214 15.29 -14.51 -12.53
C THR A 214 13.92 -13.82 -12.56
N ALA A 215 13.81 -12.59 -13.09
CA ALA A 215 12.53 -11.88 -13.24
C ALA A 215 11.63 -12.61 -14.24
N LYS A 216 12.23 -13.08 -15.34
CA LYS A 216 11.52 -13.89 -16.35
C LYS A 216 10.99 -15.20 -15.76
N ILE A 217 11.78 -15.87 -14.92
CA ILE A 217 11.35 -17.10 -14.24
C ILE A 217 10.16 -16.80 -13.33
N MET A 218 10.25 -15.76 -12.50
CA MET A 218 9.17 -15.39 -11.58
C MET A 218 7.87 -15.09 -12.33
N GLY A 219 7.95 -14.29 -13.41
CA GLY A 219 6.79 -13.99 -14.24
C GLY A 219 6.16 -15.22 -14.90
N GLN A 220 6.98 -16.13 -15.45
CA GLN A 220 6.48 -17.39 -16.02
C GLN A 220 5.80 -18.26 -14.96
N VAL A 221 6.38 -18.40 -13.77
CA VAL A 221 5.81 -19.20 -12.69
C VAL A 221 4.48 -18.61 -12.22
N TYR A 222 4.44 -17.31 -11.93
CA TYR A 222 3.25 -16.66 -11.38
C TYR A 222 2.08 -16.64 -12.38
N PHE A 223 2.31 -16.10 -13.58
CA PHE A 223 1.24 -15.82 -14.55
C PHE A 223 0.90 -16.99 -15.46
N ASN A 224 1.87 -17.85 -15.81
CA ASN A 224 1.64 -18.91 -16.80
C ASN A 224 1.51 -20.31 -16.18
N VAL A 225 2.24 -20.61 -15.10
CA VAL A 225 2.20 -21.93 -14.44
C VAL A 225 1.15 -21.96 -13.33
N MET A 226 1.27 -21.09 -12.33
CA MET A 226 0.36 -21.03 -11.19
C MET A 226 -0.99 -20.41 -11.55
N LYS A 227 -0.98 -19.44 -12.47
CA LYS A 227 -2.18 -18.72 -12.95
C LYS A 227 -3.01 -18.21 -11.77
N VAL A 228 -2.36 -17.52 -10.83
CA VAL A 228 -2.94 -17.04 -9.57
C VAL A 228 -4.12 -16.09 -9.84
N PRO A 229 -5.38 -16.45 -9.52
CA PRO A 229 -6.50 -15.53 -9.67
C PRO A 229 -6.33 -14.28 -8.78
N CYS A 230 -6.80 -13.13 -9.26
CA CYS A 230 -6.70 -11.85 -8.55
C CYS A 230 -8.08 -11.33 -8.11
N ILE A 231 -8.10 -10.30 -7.26
CA ILE A 231 -9.31 -9.67 -6.73
C ILE A 231 -9.67 -8.47 -7.60
N GLU A 232 -10.94 -8.37 -8.00
CA GLU A 232 -11.50 -7.22 -8.74
C GLU A 232 -12.70 -6.67 -7.96
N ASP A 233 -12.80 -5.34 -7.85
CA ASP A 233 -13.98 -4.66 -7.30
C ASP A 233 -15.13 -4.71 -8.33
N VAL A 234 -16.32 -5.12 -7.91
CA VAL A 234 -17.52 -5.22 -8.74
C VAL A 234 -18.43 -4.02 -8.44
N PRO A 235 -18.85 -3.25 -9.46
CA PRO A 235 -19.87 -2.23 -9.28
C PRO A 235 -21.17 -2.88 -8.79
N GLN A 236 -21.72 -2.44 -7.66
CA GLN A 236 -23.06 -2.87 -7.27
C GLN A 236 -24.07 -2.21 -8.22
N ASP A 237 -24.91 -3.03 -8.87
CA ASP A 237 -26.10 -2.55 -9.56
C ASP A 237 -26.95 -1.74 -8.56
N GLY A 238 -27.27 -0.51 -8.94
CA GLY A 238 -27.76 0.53 -8.04
C GLY A 238 -29.03 0.12 -7.29
N HIS A 239 -28.95 0.13 -5.94
CA HIS A 239 -29.98 0.65 -5.02
C HIS A 239 -29.64 0.48 -3.53
N THR A 240 -28.46 -0.02 -3.15
CA THR A 240 -28.02 -0.12 -1.74
C THR A 240 -26.63 0.46 -1.53
N SER A 241 -26.50 1.40 -0.60
CA SER A 241 -25.27 2.10 -0.26
C SER A 241 -24.35 1.28 0.68
N ILE A 242 -24.08 0.02 0.36
CA ILE A 242 -23.28 -0.87 1.23
C ILE A 242 -22.15 -1.53 0.41
N GLY A 243 -20.98 -0.88 0.40
CA GLY A 243 -19.68 -1.48 0.07
C GLY A 243 -19.42 -1.83 -1.39
N LEU A 244 -18.15 -1.74 -1.82
CA LEU A 244 -17.69 -2.37 -3.05
C LEU A 244 -17.69 -3.90 -2.82
N GLU A 245 -18.39 -4.65 -3.65
CA GLU A 245 -18.29 -6.11 -3.64
C GLU A 245 -16.98 -6.52 -4.33
N ARG A 246 -16.38 -7.62 -3.90
CA ARG A 246 -15.12 -8.14 -4.46
C ARG A 246 -15.33 -9.56 -4.92
N GLN A 247 -14.69 -9.92 -6.03
CA GLN A 247 -14.69 -11.30 -6.53
C GLN A 247 -13.28 -11.73 -6.94
N PHE A 248 -13.03 -13.04 -6.91
CA PHE A 248 -11.85 -13.60 -7.56
C PHE A 248 -12.12 -13.74 -9.07
N ILE A 249 -11.20 -13.21 -9.87
CA ILE A 249 -11.22 -13.39 -11.32
C ILE A 249 -10.01 -14.20 -11.79
N PRO A 250 -10.15 -15.07 -12.81
CA PRO A 250 -9.02 -15.76 -13.41
C PRO A 250 -7.98 -14.78 -13.96
N VAL A 251 -6.72 -15.22 -14.02
CA VAL A 251 -5.64 -14.46 -14.64
C VAL A 251 -6.00 -14.10 -16.09
N LYS A 252 -5.93 -12.81 -16.41
CA LYS A 252 -6.16 -12.27 -17.76
C LYS A 252 -4.84 -11.98 -18.51
N ILE A 253 -3.69 -11.98 -17.81
CA ILE A 253 -2.39 -11.54 -18.30
C ILE A 253 -1.43 -12.73 -18.41
N TYR A 254 -0.70 -12.84 -19.52
CA TYR A 254 0.29 -13.90 -19.77
C TYR A 254 1.69 -13.31 -19.91
N TYR A 255 2.68 -13.96 -19.28
CA TYR A 255 4.07 -13.50 -19.22
C TYR A 255 4.97 -14.09 -20.30
#